data_AF-G9NYG4-F1
#
_entry.id   AF-G9NYG4-F1
#
_cell.length_a   1.000
_cell.length_b   1.000
_cell.length_c   1.000
_cell.angle_alpha   90.00
_cell.angle_beta   90.00
_cell.angle_gamma   90.00
#
_symmetry.space_group_name_H-M   'P 1'
#
loop_
_entity.id
_entity.type
_entity.pdbx_description
1 polymer ?
#
loop_
_entity_poly.entity_id
_entity_poly.type
_entity_poly.pdbx_seq_one_letter_code
_entity_poly.pdbx_strand_id
1 'polypeptide(L)'
;MTTVRVTRAAKAAAEAASLAVSSASPTSLPAKSKPKPKTTKSSQPKSRARKAAPKPVAAPEAQTLSFPSASHFDAWLLQNSSTPSGIWLRFSKKAILASVPSVSYLEAVDVSLCHGWIDGQRKALDEKFYLQRFTPRRRRSLWSQRNVQRVEMLTVEGRMKPAGMAEVDAAKGDGRWEKAYAGPATMEVPEDFANALEENAIAKTAFEGLSRADRYPFLWSITTVKRAETRERKIREFVSLLASGQV
;
A
#
# COMPACT_ATOMS: atom_id res chain seq x y z
N MET A 1 44.89 -9.46 59.56
CA MET A 1 44.26 -8.38 60.35
C MET A 1 42.84 -8.19 59.86
N THR A 2 41.89 -8.28 60.78
CA THR A 2 40.50 -7.76 60.73
C THR A 2 39.48 -8.42 59.79
N THR A 3 38.90 -9.46 60.37
CA THR A 3 37.51 -9.96 60.37
C THR A 3 36.35 -8.93 60.31
N VAL A 4 35.20 -9.42 59.78
CA VAL A 4 33.78 -9.19 60.23
C VAL A 4 33.09 -7.90 59.67
N ARG A 5 31.88 -7.90 59.07
CA ARG A 5 30.50 -8.22 59.54
C ARG A 5 29.55 -8.08 58.31
N VAL A 6 28.67 -9.01 57.92
CA VAL A 6 27.28 -9.28 58.43
C VAL A 6 26.46 -7.98 58.58
N THR A 7 25.37 -7.73 57.83
CA THR A 7 23.98 -8.14 58.20
C THR A 7 22.95 -8.02 57.06
N ARG A 8 21.91 -8.86 57.20
CA ARG A 8 20.67 -9.06 56.42
C ARG A 8 19.48 -8.37 57.13
N ALA A 9 18.49 -7.82 56.41
CA ALA A 9 17.09 -7.57 56.85
C ALA A 9 16.31 -6.92 55.67
N ALA A 10 15.05 -7.18 55.30
CA ALA A 10 13.91 -8.05 55.68
C ALA A 10 12.94 -8.07 54.45
N LYS A 11 12.34 -9.17 53.96
CA LYS A 11 11.09 -9.87 54.39
C LYS A 11 9.88 -8.90 54.58
N ALA A 12 8.61 -9.10 54.19
CA ALA A 12 7.81 -9.91 53.25
C ALA A 12 6.31 -9.57 53.54
N ALA A 13 5.42 -9.71 52.54
CA ALA A 13 4.03 -10.21 52.62
C ALA A 13 2.83 -9.39 53.18
N ALA A 14 1.64 -9.86 52.74
CA ALA A 14 0.22 -9.55 53.05
C ALA A 14 -0.38 -8.36 52.26
N GLU A 15 -1.32 -8.49 51.32
CA GLU A 15 -2.47 -9.39 51.08
C GLU A 15 -3.69 -9.23 52.01
N ALA A 16 -4.79 -8.85 51.36
CA ALA A 16 -6.20 -9.25 51.55
C ALA A 16 -7.13 -8.56 52.57
N ALA A 17 -8.36 -8.44 52.04
CA ALA A 17 -9.69 -8.58 52.68
C ALA A 17 -10.42 -7.28 53.11
N SER A 18 -11.74 -7.08 52.89
CA SER A 18 -12.80 -7.88 52.24
C SER A 18 -14.18 -7.22 52.47
N LEU A 19 -15.09 -7.32 51.48
CA LEU A 19 -16.58 -7.50 51.55
C LEU A 19 -17.46 -6.43 52.27
N ALA A 20 -18.75 -6.23 51.99
CA ALA A 20 -19.83 -7.04 51.39
C ALA A 20 -21.00 -6.10 50.94
N VAL A 21 -21.68 -6.30 49.79
CA VAL A 21 -22.97 -7.02 49.56
C VAL A 21 -24.23 -6.11 49.44
N SER A 22 -24.95 -6.24 48.32
CA SER A 22 -26.41 -6.56 48.17
C SER A 22 -26.88 -6.15 46.75
N SER A 23 -27.18 -7.06 45.81
CA SER A 23 -28.38 -7.92 45.64
C SER A 23 -29.70 -7.18 45.35
N ALA A 24 -30.22 -7.26 44.11
CA ALA A 24 -31.63 -7.56 43.81
C ALA A 24 -31.95 -7.48 42.29
N SER A 25 -32.37 -8.62 41.72
CA SER A 25 -33.48 -8.73 40.75
C SER A 25 -34.53 -9.60 41.45
N PRO A 26 -35.85 -9.44 41.21
CA PRO A 26 -36.49 -10.19 40.13
C PRO A 26 -37.76 -9.55 39.50
N THR A 27 -38.29 -10.26 38.50
CA THR A 27 -39.72 -10.46 38.16
C THR A 27 -40.16 -9.98 36.78
N SER A 28 -40.98 -10.82 36.15
CA SER A 28 -41.40 -10.84 34.77
C SER A 28 -42.86 -10.38 34.58
N LEU A 29 -43.17 -9.99 33.32
CA LEU A 29 -44.48 -9.99 32.60
C LEU A 29 -45.51 -8.87 32.94
N PRO A 30 -46.41 -8.46 31.99
CA PRO A 30 -46.88 -9.23 30.83
C PRO A 30 -46.82 -8.56 29.44
N ALA A 31 -46.95 -9.43 28.45
CA ALA A 31 -47.24 -9.12 27.06
C ALA A 31 -48.54 -8.31 26.88
N LYS A 32 -48.53 -7.32 25.99
CA LYS A 32 -49.74 -6.80 25.34
C LYS A 32 -49.53 -6.63 23.83
N SER A 33 -50.16 -7.56 23.11
CA SER A 33 -50.93 -7.37 21.89
C SER A 33 -50.46 -6.36 20.82
N LYS A 34 -50.10 -6.93 19.67
CA LYS A 34 -50.08 -6.32 18.33
C LYS A 34 -51.39 -5.55 18.02
N PRO A 35 -51.31 -4.38 17.38
CA PRO A 35 -52.30 -3.94 16.42
C PRO A 35 -51.80 -4.19 14.98
N LYS A 36 -52.56 -4.98 14.21
CA LYS A 36 -52.46 -5.10 12.75
C LYS A 36 -53.45 -4.09 12.10
N PRO A 37 -53.35 -3.81 10.79
CA PRO A 37 -52.91 -2.51 10.27
C PRO A 37 -54.08 -1.61 9.83
N LYS A 38 -53.91 -0.29 9.96
CA LYS A 38 -54.70 0.68 9.20
C LYS A 38 -54.07 0.82 7.80
N THR A 39 -54.90 0.54 6.81
CA THR A 39 -54.66 0.72 5.38
C THR A 39 -54.46 2.19 5.05
N THR A 40 -53.22 2.63 4.92
CA THR A 40 -52.86 3.89 4.27
C THR A 40 -52.29 3.59 2.89
N LYS A 41 -52.95 4.17 1.88
CA LYS A 41 -52.65 4.07 0.45
C LYS A 41 -51.16 4.25 0.17
N SER A 42 -50.60 3.28 -0.56
CA SER A 42 -49.31 3.34 -1.23
C SER A 42 -49.17 4.64 -2.03
N SER A 43 -48.31 5.55 -1.56
CA SER A 43 -47.70 6.56 -2.41
C SER A 43 -46.27 6.11 -2.69
N GLN A 44 -46.01 5.70 -3.93
CA GLN A 44 -44.68 5.35 -4.40
C GLN A 44 -43.74 6.56 -4.23
N PRO A 45 -42.51 6.38 -3.71
CA PRO A 45 -41.51 7.43 -3.77
C PRO A 45 -41.11 7.62 -5.24
N LYS A 46 -41.44 8.78 -5.81
CA LYS A 46 -40.96 9.18 -7.13
C LYS A 46 -39.44 9.23 -7.09
N SER A 47 -38.79 8.29 -7.79
CA SER A 47 -37.36 8.30 -8.04
C SER A 47 -36.98 9.59 -8.77
N ARG A 48 -36.44 10.57 -8.04
CA ARG A 48 -35.83 11.74 -8.67
C ARG A 48 -34.56 11.25 -9.35
N ALA A 49 -34.63 11.12 -10.68
CA ALA A 49 -33.48 10.78 -11.51
C ALA A 49 -32.32 11.73 -11.17
N ARG A 50 -31.24 11.18 -10.62
CA ARG A 50 -30.01 11.92 -10.36
C ARG A 50 -29.43 12.27 -11.73
N LYS A 51 -29.56 13.53 -12.16
CA LYS A 51 -28.85 14.04 -13.34
C LYS A 51 -27.39 13.61 -13.20
N ALA A 52 -26.90 12.83 -14.15
CA ALA A 52 -25.50 12.46 -14.23
C ALA A 52 -24.68 13.76 -14.21
N ALA A 53 -23.79 13.87 -13.23
CA ALA A 53 -22.79 14.92 -13.26
C ALA A 53 -22.04 14.82 -14.60
N PRO A 54 -21.73 15.95 -15.26
CA PRO A 54 -20.94 15.91 -16.48
C PRO A 54 -19.65 15.11 -16.20
N LYS A 55 -19.31 14.17 -17.10
CA LYS A 55 -18.02 13.47 -17.05
C LYS A 55 -16.94 14.54 -16.84
N PRO A 56 -16.00 14.36 -15.90
CA PRO A 56 -14.89 15.28 -15.79
C PRO A 56 -14.21 15.34 -17.15
N VAL A 57 -13.98 16.57 -17.64
CA VAL A 57 -13.17 16.82 -18.85
C VAL A 57 -11.91 15.96 -18.69
N ALA A 58 -11.67 15.06 -19.65
CA ALA A 58 -10.57 14.11 -19.57
C ALA A 58 -9.28 14.91 -19.29
N ALA A 59 -8.58 14.55 -18.21
CA ALA A 59 -7.27 15.12 -17.95
C ALA A 59 -6.41 14.91 -19.22
N PRO A 60 -5.61 15.90 -19.63
CA PRO A 60 -4.79 15.77 -20.82
C PRO A 60 -3.96 14.49 -20.74
N GLU A 61 -4.06 13.67 -21.79
CA GLU A 61 -3.35 12.40 -21.86
C GLU A 61 -1.84 12.65 -21.73
N ALA A 62 -1.17 11.79 -20.96
CA ALA A 62 0.26 11.95 -20.75
C ALA A 62 1.02 11.72 -22.06
N GLN A 63 1.92 12.65 -22.38
CA GLN A 63 2.74 12.57 -23.58
C GLN A 63 3.68 11.37 -23.52
N THR A 64 3.94 10.74 -24.67
CA THR A 64 4.97 9.71 -24.81
C THR A 64 6.29 10.34 -25.25
N LEU A 65 7.35 10.16 -24.47
CA LEU A 65 8.69 10.72 -24.70
C LEU A 65 9.75 9.61 -24.70
N SER A 66 10.89 9.87 -25.33
CA SER A 66 12.05 8.97 -25.33
C SER A 66 13.31 9.77 -25.01
N PHE A 67 14.22 9.18 -24.23
CA PHE A 67 15.49 9.82 -23.87
C PHE A 67 16.63 8.85 -24.13
N PRO A 68 17.71 9.30 -24.79
CA PRO A 68 18.84 8.42 -25.14
C PRO A 68 19.73 8.08 -23.93
N SER A 69 19.67 8.86 -22.85
CA SER A 69 20.44 8.62 -21.62
C SER A 69 19.76 9.23 -20.38
N ALA A 70 20.28 8.88 -19.20
CA ALA A 70 19.86 9.44 -17.92
C ALA A 70 19.97 10.98 -17.87
N SER A 71 21.06 11.55 -18.42
CA SER A 71 21.29 13.00 -18.43
C SER A 71 20.26 13.76 -19.27
N HIS A 72 19.81 13.20 -20.38
CA HIS A 72 18.74 13.81 -21.19
C HIS A 72 17.40 13.80 -20.45
N PHE A 73 17.11 12.72 -19.73
CA PHE A 73 15.89 12.64 -18.93
C PHE A 73 15.96 13.59 -17.71
N ASP A 74 17.12 13.69 -17.06
CA ASP A 74 17.37 14.65 -15.97
C ASP A 74 17.13 16.09 -16.46
N ALA A 75 17.79 16.49 -17.55
CA ALA A 75 17.64 17.83 -18.13
C ALA A 75 16.20 18.16 -18.50
N TRP A 76 15.42 17.18 -18.97
CA TRP A 76 14.00 17.36 -19.25
C TRP A 76 13.19 17.55 -17.97
N LEU A 77 13.42 16.74 -16.94
CA LEU A 77 12.72 16.85 -15.66
C LEU A 77 13.02 18.16 -14.92
N LEU A 78 14.24 18.70 -15.03
CA LEU A 78 14.58 20.03 -14.51
C LEU A 78 13.63 21.11 -15.06
N GLN A 79 13.30 21.03 -16.34
CA GLN A 79 12.45 22.02 -17.03
C GLN A 79 10.95 21.74 -16.89
N ASN A 80 10.57 20.48 -16.63
CA ASN A 80 9.19 20.00 -16.70
C ASN A 80 8.71 19.39 -15.37
N SER A 81 9.35 19.75 -14.25
CA SER A 81 9.08 19.21 -12.91
C SER A 81 7.62 19.34 -12.46
N SER A 82 6.88 20.30 -13.05
CA SER A 82 5.50 20.63 -12.74
C SER A 82 4.45 19.97 -13.66
N THR A 83 4.81 19.06 -14.58
CA THR A 83 3.83 18.38 -15.47
C THR A 83 2.90 17.48 -14.66
N PRO A 84 1.63 17.86 -14.34
CA PRO A 84 0.81 17.14 -13.37
C PRO A 84 0.29 15.81 -13.92
N SER A 85 0.14 15.74 -15.24
CA SER A 85 -0.15 14.50 -15.94
C SER A 85 1.08 13.58 -15.96
N GLY A 86 2.32 14.04 -15.79
CA GLY A 86 3.52 13.23 -16.04
C GLY A 86 3.63 12.74 -17.49
N ILE A 87 4.48 11.73 -17.72
CA ILE A 87 4.76 11.20 -19.07
C ILE A 87 4.67 9.67 -19.13
N TRP A 88 4.53 9.15 -20.35
CA TRP A 88 4.95 7.79 -20.70
C TRP A 88 6.36 7.85 -21.26
N LEU A 89 7.32 7.22 -20.59
CA LEU A 89 8.67 7.10 -21.11
C LEU A 89 8.76 5.82 -21.94
N ARG A 90 9.16 5.96 -23.21
CA ARG A 90 9.38 4.86 -24.14
C ARG A 90 10.81 4.37 -24.04
N PHE A 91 10.94 3.08 -23.78
CA PHE A 91 12.21 2.37 -23.64
C PHE A 91 12.45 1.48 -24.84
N SER A 92 13.66 1.53 -25.39
CA SER A 92 14.16 0.53 -26.34
C SER A 92 14.37 -0.80 -25.64
N LYS A 93 13.93 -1.91 -26.25
CA LYS A 93 14.29 -3.25 -25.78
C LYS A 93 15.76 -3.54 -26.10
N LYS A 94 16.36 -4.44 -25.32
CA LYS A 94 17.79 -4.79 -25.38
C LYS A 94 18.30 -5.06 -26.80
N ALA A 95 17.50 -5.73 -27.63
CA ALA A 95 17.84 -6.11 -29.00
C ALA A 95 18.16 -4.92 -29.94
N ILE A 96 17.65 -3.72 -29.65
CA ILE A 96 17.81 -2.54 -30.53
C ILE A 96 18.55 -1.38 -29.86
N LEU A 97 19.11 -1.56 -28.65
CA LEU A 97 19.79 -0.47 -27.93
C LEU A 97 20.99 0.10 -28.69
N ALA A 98 21.67 -0.71 -29.52
CA ALA A 98 22.81 -0.27 -30.32
C ALA A 98 22.42 0.73 -31.42
N SER A 99 21.22 0.60 -31.99
CA SER A 99 20.72 1.48 -33.05
C SER A 99 19.77 2.57 -32.55
N VAL A 100 19.10 2.34 -31.42
CA VAL A 100 18.19 3.30 -30.78
C VAL A 100 18.53 3.39 -29.28
N PRO A 101 19.52 4.24 -28.92
CA PRO A 101 19.89 4.46 -27.53
C PRO A 101 18.69 4.86 -26.66
N SER A 102 18.67 4.37 -25.43
CA SER A 102 17.59 4.61 -24.50
C SER A 102 18.12 4.56 -23.06
N VAL A 103 17.67 5.49 -22.23
CA VAL A 103 17.86 5.44 -20.77
C VAL A 103 17.40 4.08 -20.26
N SER A 104 18.17 3.45 -19.39
CA SER A 104 17.73 2.21 -18.75
C SER A 104 16.62 2.48 -17.73
N TYR A 105 15.81 1.46 -17.43
CA TYR A 105 14.75 1.61 -16.43
C TYR A 105 15.29 2.04 -15.06
N LEU A 106 16.40 1.45 -14.61
CA LEU A 106 16.98 1.79 -13.30
C LEU A 106 17.52 3.23 -13.27
N GLU A 107 18.16 3.69 -14.33
CA GLU A 107 18.58 5.09 -14.45
C GLU A 107 17.37 6.04 -14.45
N ALA A 108 16.30 5.70 -15.16
CA ALA A 108 15.08 6.51 -15.17
C ALA A 108 14.43 6.56 -13.79
N VAL A 109 14.43 5.45 -13.04
CA VAL A 109 13.96 5.42 -11.65
C VAL A 109 14.81 6.36 -10.79
N ASP A 110 16.14 6.27 -10.84
CA ASP A 110 17.02 7.14 -10.05
C ASP A 110 16.78 8.62 -10.34
N VAL A 111 16.78 9.00 -11.62
CA VAL A 111 16.53 10.38 -12.03
C VAL A 111 15.14 10.80 -11.53
N SER A 112 14.12 9.96 -11.66
CA SER A 112 12.79 10.29 -11.16
C SER A 112 12.77 10.51 -9.64
N LEU A 113 13.48 9.70 -8.85
CA LEU A 113 13.57 9.86 -7.40
C LEU A 113 14.26 11.18 -7.03
N CYS A 114 15.35 11.53 -7.72
CA CYS A 114 16.04 12.81 -7.52
C CYS A 114 15.12 14.02 -7.72
N HIS A 115 14.11 13.90 -8.59
CA HIS A 115 13.14 14.95 -8.92
C HIS A 115 11.83 14.91 -8.14
N GLY A 116 11.63 13.94 -7.24
CA GLY A 116 10.35 13.78 -6.53
C GLY A 116 9.26 13.13 -7.38
N TRP A 117 9.67 12.40 -8.42
CA TRP A 117 8.79 11.63 -9.30
C TRP A 117 8.80 10.15 -8.90
N ILE A 118 7.88 9.39 -9.47
CA ILE A 118 7.76 7.94 -9.29
C ILE A 118 7.33 7.28 -10.59
N ASP A 119 7.79 6.05 -10.81
CA ASP A 119 7.30 5.20 -11.87
C ASP A 119 5.93 4.56 -11.51
N GLY A 120 5.22 4.05 -12.50
CA GLY A 120 3.91 3.43 -12.30
C GLY A 120 3.64 2.28 -13.23
N GLN A 121 2.64 2.45 -14.10
CA GLN A 121 2.20 1.40 -15.00
C GLN A 121 3.23 1.12 -16.09
N ARG A 122 3.43 -0.16 -16.39
CA ARG A 122 4.15 -0.62 -17.57
C ARG A 122 3.16 -1.02 -18.66
N LYS A 123 3.45 -0.69 -19.91
CA LYS A 123 2.65 -1.08 -21.09
C LYS A 123 3.56 -1.57 -22.21
N ALA A 124 3.22 -2.69 -22.84
CA ALA A 124 3.87 -3.08 -24.09
C ALA A 124 3.50 -2.09 -25.21
N LEU A 125 4.46 -1.67 -26.01
CA LEU A 125 4.18 -0.82 -27.19
C LEU A 125 4.17 -1.68 -28.45
N ASP A 126 5.30 -2.33 -28.73
CA ASP A 126 5.51 -3.18 -29.89
C ASP A 126 6.67 -4.16 -29.64
N GLU A 127 7.18 -4.80 -30.69
CA GLU A 127 8.31 -5.72 -30.63
C GLU A 127 9.62 -5.06 -30.17
N LYS A 128 9.78 -3.76 -30.44
CA LYS A 128 11.02 -2.99 -30.24
C LYS A 128 10.99 -2.15 -28.96
N PHE A 129 9.81 -1.77 -28.49
CA PHE A 129 9.64 -0.78 -27.42
C PHE A 129 8.64 -1.23 -26.34
N TYR A 130 8.80 -0.65 -25.16
CA TYR A 130 7.78 -0.67 -24.12
C TYR A 130 7.68 0.72 -23.47
N LEU A 131 6.57 0.98 -22.80
CA LEU A 131 6.32 2.23 -22.09
C LEU A 131 6.33 1.98 -20.57
N GLN A 132 6.86 2.93 -19.83
CA GLN A 132 6.72 3.02 -18.37
C GLN A 132 6.19 4.40 -18.02
N ARG A 133 5.18 4.44 -17.17
CA ARG A 133 4.61 5.69 -16.69
C ARG A 133 5.53 6.33 -15.65
N PHE A 134 5.78 7.63 -15.77
CA PHE A 134 6.42 8.44 -14.73
C PHE A 134 5.54 9.65 -14.41
N THR A 135 5.36 9.92 -13.13
CA THR A 135 4.52 11.04 -12.64
C THR A 135 5.19 11.70 -11.45
N PRO A 136 4.93 13.00 -11.21
CA PRO A 136 5.22 13.61 -9.92
C PRO A 136 4.56 12.79 -8.79
N ARG A 137 5.24 12.64 -7.66
CA ARG A 137 4.64 12.00 -6.49
C ARG A 137 3.44 12.82 -6.02
N ARG A 138 2.43 12.12 -5.52
CA ARG A 138 1.27 12.72 -4.89
C ARG A 138 1.47 12.62 -3.38
N ARG A 139 0.79 13.48 -2.62
CA ARG A 139 0.83 13.50 -1.15
C ARG A 139 0.70 12.13 -0.47
N ARG A 140 0.00 11.17 -1.09
CA ARG A 140 -0.24 9.83 -0.53
C ARG A 140 0.49 8.70 -1.26
N SER A 141 1.43 9.02 -2.15
CA SER A 141 2.24 8.04 -2.87
C SER A 141 3.02 7.17 -1.89
N LEU A 142 2.93 5.86 -2.07
CA LEU A 142 3.65 4.89 -1.24
C LEU A 142 5.15 4.93 -1.53
N TRP A 143 5.92 4.43 -0.58
CA TRP A 143 7.35 4.18 -0.73
C TRP A 143 7.61 2.68 -0.65
N SER A 144 8.55 2.21 -1.46
CA SER A 144 9.10 0.86 -1.37
C SER A 144 10.44 0.93 -0.67
N GLN A 145 10.83 -0.13 0.04
CA GLN A 145 12.16 -0.22 0.65
C GLN A 145 13.28 -0.07 -0.38
N ARG A 146 13.04 -0.56 -1.61
CA ARG A 146 13.96 -0.36 -2.74
C ARG A 146 14.14 1.13 -3.04
N ASN A 147 13.06 1.91 -3.14
CA ASN A 147 13.17 3.34 -3.44
C ASN A 147 13.81 4.11 -2.29
N VAL A 148 13.56 3.71 -1.04
CA VAL A 148 14.25 4.24 0.15
C VAL A 148 15.77 4.03 0.03
N GLN A 149 16.21 2.80 -0.21
CA GLN A 149 17.63 2.47 -0.40
C GLN A 149 18.28 3.24 -1.57
N ARG A 150 17.55 3.38 -2.69
CA ARG A 150 18.05 4.18 -3.83
C ARG A 150 18.19 5.64 -3.45
N VAL A 151 17.23 6.23 -2.76
CA VAL A 151 17.33 7.63 -2.31
C VAL A 151 18.50 7.81 -1.34
N GLU A 152 18.74 6.89 -0.41
CA GLU A 152 19.89 6.95 0.49
C GLU A 152 21.20 7.00 -0.29
N MET A 153 21.38 6.09 -1.27
CA MET A 153 22.53 6.08 -2.15
C MET A 153 22.66 7.38 -2.97
N LEU A 154 21.57 7.85 -3.58
CA LEU A 154 21.54 9.08 -4.39
C LEU A 154 21.80 10.34 -3.57
N THR A 155 21.47 10.30 -2.27
CA THR A 155 21.77 11.39 -1.32
C THR A 155 23.25 11.45 -1.03
N VAL A 156 23.90 10.30 -0.78
CA VAL A 156 25.36 10.21 -0.60
C VAL A 156 26.09 10.66 -1.87
N GLU A 157 25.58 10.32 -3.05
CA GLU A 157 26.11 10.76 -4.34
C GLU A 157 25.86 12.26 -4.65
N GLY A 158 25.11 12.99 -3.81
CA GLY A 158 24.78 14.40 -4.04
C GLY A 158 23.87 14.66 -5.25
N ARG A 159 23.13 13.64 -5.71
CA ARG A 159 22.31 13.72 -6.94
C ARG A 159 20.88 14.20 -6.68
N MET A 160 20.41 14.09 -5.44
CA MET A 160 19.06 14.51 -5.05
C MET A 160 18.84 16.00 -5.32
N LYS A 161 17.70 16.34 -5.94
CA LYS A 161 17.29 17.74 -6.16
C LYS A 161 16.36 18.20 -5.03
N PRO A 162 16.16 19.53 -4.85
CA PRO A 162 15.27 20.04 -3.81
C PRO A 162 13.86 19.43 -3.83
N ALA A 163 13.28 19.20 -5.02
CA ALA A 163 11.97 18.57 -5.17
C ALA A 163 11.97 17.10 -4.69
N GLY A 164 13.02 16.33 -4.99
CA GLY A 164 13.17 14.97 -4.48
C GLY A 164 13.30 14.92 -2.96
N MET A 165 14.12 15.80 -2.39
CA MET A 165 14.27 15.90 -0.93
C MET A 165 12.98 16.32 -0.24
N ALA A 166 12.21 17.24 -0.81
CA ALA A 166 10.91 17.63 -0.25
C ALA A 166 9.93 16.44 -0.15
N GLU A 167 9.93 15.53 -1.13
CA GLU A 167 9.12 14.31 -1.07
C GLU A 167 9.61 13.29 -0.03
N VAL A 168 10.93 13.23 0.20
CA VAL A 168 11.54 12.42 1.27
C VAL A 168 11.12 12.96 2.63
N ASP A 169 11.27 14.26 2.85
CA ASP A 169 10.94 14.91 4.11
C ASP A 169 9.43 14.80 4.40
N ALA A 170 8.59 14.98 3.40
CA ALA A 170 7.14 14.78 3.53
C ALA A 170 6.78 13.34 3.90
N ALA A 171 7.50 12.35 3.35
CA ALA A 171 7.26 10.94 3.64
C ALA A 171 7.74 10.51 5.03
N LYS A 172 8.84 11.09 5.52
CA LYS A 172 9.29 10.93 6.91
C LYS A 172 8.31 11.59 7.87
N GLY A 173 7.88 12.81 7.56
CA GLY A 173 6.95 13.57 8.41
C GLY A 173 5.57 12.93 8.58
N ASP A 174 5.11 12.13 7.62
CA ASP A 174 3.82 11.42 7.69
C ASP A 174 3.93 9.89 7.90
N GLY A 175 5.14 9.39 8.15
CA GLY A 175 5.41 7.99 8.47
C GLY A 175 5.37 7.01 7.29
N ARG A 176 5.25 7.49 6.04
CA ARG A 176 5.28 6.64 4.84
C ARG A 176 6.68 6.08 4.56
N TRP A 177 7.72 6.80 4.99
CA TRP A 177 9.11 6.38 4.81
C TRP A 177 9.42 5.11 5.60
N GLU A 178 9.04 5.09 6.88
CA GLU A 178 9.23 3.96 7.80
C GLU A 178 8.32 2.79 7.45
N LYS A 179 7.14 3.06 6.88
CA LYS A 179 6.16 2.06 6.40
C LYS A 179 6.42 1.63 4.96
N ALA A 180 7.62 1.86 4.43
CA ALA A 180 7.94 1.47 3.07
C ALA A 180 7.79 -0.05 2.89
N TYR A 181 7.06 -0.47 1.86
CA TYR A 181 6.74 -1.87 1.66
C TYR A 181 7.95 -2.66 1.12
N ALA A 182 8.06 -3.92 1.54
CA ALA A 182 9.12 -4.83 1.12
C ALA A 182 9.03 -5.22 -0.37
N GLY A 183 10.16 -5.59 -0.96
CA GLY A 183 10.18 -6.13 -2.33
C GLY A 183 9.74 -7.60 -2.37
N PRO A 184 9.52 -8.17 -3.57
CA PRO A 184 9.11 -9.58 -3.73
C PRO A 184 10.03 -10.61 -3.05
N ALA A 185 11.32 -10.26 -2.88
CA ALA A 185 12.30 -11.15 -2.26
C ALA A 185 12.18 -11.23 -0.73
N THR A 186 11.68 -10.18 -0.08
CA THR A 186 11.68 -10.01 1.39
C THR A 186 10.30 -9.78 1.97
N MET A 187 9.24 -9.82 1.15
CA MET A 187 7.88 -9.62 1.61
C MET A 187 7.38 -10.87 2.34
N GLU A 188 7.04 -10.69 3.60
CA GLU A 188 6.51 -11.73 4.48
C GLU A 188 4.99 -11.85 4.37
N VAL A 189 4.46 -13.00 4.81
CA VAL A 189 3.02 -13.24 4.88
C VAL A 189 2.47 -12.51 6.11
N PRO A 190 1.54 -11.55 5.96
CA PRO A 190 0.94 -10.91 7.12
C PRO A 190 0.17 -11.91 7.99
N GLU A 191 0.27 -11.74 9.30
CA GLU A 191 -0.29 -12.67 10.30
C GLU A 191 -1.79 -12.92 10.12
N ASP A 192 -2.57 -11.88 9.84
CA ASP A 192 -4.02 -12.00 9.60
C ASP A 192 -4.35 -12.77 8.32
N PHE A 193 -3.49 -12.70 7.29
CA PHE A 193 -3.64 -13.52 6.10
C PHE A 193 -3.21 -14.97 6.35
N ALA A 194 -2.14 -15.18 7.13
CA ALA A 194 -1.73 -16.51 7.56
C ALA A 194 -2.84 -17.22 8.36
N ASN A 195 -3.43 -16.53 9.34
CA ASN A 195 -4.53 -17.04 10.14
C ASN A 195 -5.75 -17.40 9.26
N ALA A 196 -6.09 -16.54 8.30
CA ALA A 196 -7.20 -16.83 7.37
C ALA A 196 -6.92 -18.01 6.43
N LEU A 197 -5.65 -18.27 6.08
CA LEU A 197 -5.26 -19.46 5.32
C LEU A 197 -5.38 -20.74 6.18
N GLU A 198 -5.03 -20.69 7.46
CA GLU A 198 -5.18 -21.84 8.37
C GLU A 198 -6.64 -22.31 8.51
N GLU A 199 -7.61 -21.40 8.36
CA GLU A 199 -9.04 -21.72 8.36
C GLU A 199 -9.51 -22.44 7.08
N ASN A 200 -8.68 -22.51 6.03
CA ASN A 200 -9.02 -23.16 4.76
C ASN A 200 -7.83 -23.95 4.19
N ALA A 201 -7.82 -25.26 4.46
CA ALA A 201 -6.74 -26.17 4.04
C ALA A 201 -6.47 -26.19 2.52
N ILE A 202 -7.51 -26.02 1.69
CA ILE A 202 -7.37 -25.98 0.22
C ILE A 202 -6.64 -24.69 -0.19
N ALA A 203 -7.08 -23.54 0.33
CA ALA A 203 -6.45 -22.25 0.06
C ALA A 203 -5.00 -22.20 0.56
N LYS A 204 -4.74 -22.75 1.75
CA LYS A 204 -3.39 -22.86 2.33
C LYS A 204 -2.47 -23.65 1.40
N THR A 205 -2.87 -24.85 1.01
CA THR A 205 -2.08 -25.71 0.12
C THR A 205 -1.82 -25.04 -1.22
N ALA A 206 -2.85 -24.41 -1.81
CA ALA A 206 -2.71 -23.67 -3.06
C ALA A 206 -1.69 -22.52 -2.93
N PHE A 207 -1.80 -21.72 -1.87
CA PHE A 207 -0.88 -20.61 -1.62
C PHE A 207 0.57 -21.08 -1.37
N GLU A 208 0.74 -22.17 -0.62
CA GLU A 208 2.05 -22.77 -0.37
C GLU A 208 2.69 -23.35 -1.64
N GLY A 209 1.87 -23.79 -2.61
CA GLY A 209 2.34 -24.21 -3.93
C GLY A 209 2.81 -23.06 -4.83
N LEU A 210 2.44 -21.82 -4.55
CA LEU A 210 2.81 -20.67 -5.38
C LEU A 210 4.30 -20.31 -5.25
N SER A 211 4.89 -19.87 -6.36
CA SER A 211 6.22 -19.27 -6.36
C SER A 211 6.21 -17.94 -5.60
N ARG A 212 7.39 -17.46 -5.15
CA ARG A 212 7.51 -16.13 -4.52
C ARG A 212 6.99 -15.00 -5.42
N ALA A 213 7.15 -15.14 -6.74
CA ALA A 213 6.66 -14.15 -7.69
C ALA A 213 5.12 -14.12 -7.71
N ASP A 214 4.48 -15.28 -7.67
CA ASP A 214 3.02 -15.41 -7.74
C ASP A 214 2.35 -15.07 -6.41
N ARG A 215 3.04 -15.25 -5.27
CA ARG A 215 2.56 -14.79 -3.96
C ARG A 215 2.58 -13.27 -3.83
N TYR A 216 3.53 -12.59 -4.48
CA TYR A 216 3.78 -11.17 -4.25
C TYR A 216 2.55 -10.26 -4.50
N PRO A 217 1.75 -10.43 -5.57
CA PRO A 217 0.53 -9.64 -5.75
C PRO A 217 -0.45 -9.72 -4.58
N PHE A 218 -0.63 -10.91 -3.98
CA PHE A 218 -1.48 -11.11 -2.80
C PHE A 218 -0.94 -10.33 -1.60
N LEU A 219 0.33 -10.57 -1.28
CA LEU A 219 0.99 -9.98 -0.12
C LEU A 219 1.08 -8.45 -0.24
N TRP A 220 1.44 -7.94 -1.41
CA TRP A 220 1.52 -6.51 -1.67
C TRP A 220 0.14 -5.86 -1.56
N SER A 221 -0.88 -6.48 -2.14
CA SER A 221 -2.27 -6.00 -2.08
C SER A 221 -2.79 -5.91 -0.65
N ILE A 222 -2.54 -6.93 0.19
CA ILE A 222 -2.96 -6.92 1.60
C ILE A 222 -2.16 -5.87 2.40
N THR A 223 -0.84 -5.87 2.26
CA THR A 223 0.08 -5.02 3.03
C THR A 223 -0.12 -3.53 2.76
N THR A 224 -0.44 -3.14 1.53
CA THR A 224 -0.54 -1.71 1.15
C THR A 224 -1.93 -1.11 1.35
N VAL A 225 -2.93 -1.91 1.73
CA VAL A 225 -4.30 -1.43 1.99
C VAL A 225 -4.38 -0.70 3.32
N LYS A 226 -4.91 0.53 3.28
CA LYS A 226 -5.00 1.41 4.45
C LYS A 226 -6.23 1.19 5.32
N ARG A 227 -7.33 0.69 4.75
CA ARG A 227 -8.61 0.53 5.45
C ARG A 227 -8.76 -0.90 5.94
N ALA A 228 -8.95 -1.10 7.24
CA ALA A 228 -9.12 -2.42 7.85
C ALA A 228 -10.22 -3.24 7.17
N GLU A 229 -11.40 -2.66 6.94
CA GLU A 229 -12.51 -3.32 6.24
C GLU A 229 -12.13 -3.77 4.82
N THR A 230 -11.37 -2.96 4.07
CA THR A 230 -10.92 -3.32 2.73
C THR A 230 -9.87 -4.42 2.77
N ARG A 231 -9.04 -4.45 3.81
CA ARG A 231 -8.02 -5.48 4.03
C ARG A 231 -8.68 -6.83 4.34
N GLU A 232 -9.62 -6.84 5.27
CA GLU A 232 -10.39 -8.02 5.66
C GLU A 232 -11.18 -8.60 4.47
N ARG A 233 -11.85 -7.74 3.68
CA ARG A 233 -12.52 -8.15 2.44
C ARG A 233 -11.54 -8.78 1.45
N LYS A 234 -10.37 -8.16 1.23
CA LYS A 234 -9.36 -8.69 0.31
C LYS A 234 -8.82 -10.04 0.76
N ILE A 235 -8.58 -10.21 2.06
CA ILE A 235 -8.16 -11.50 2.64
C ILE A 235 -9.20 -12.58 2.32
N ARG A 236 -10.49 -12.32 2.58
CA ARG A 236 -11.57 -13.27 2.22
C ARG A 236 -11.62 -13.58 0.73
N GLU A 237 -11.53 -12.55 -0.12
CA GLU A 237 -11.53 -12.71 -1.58
C GLU A 237 -10.37 -13.58 -2.05
N PHE A 238 -9.17 -13.37 -1.50
CA PHE A 238 -7.99 -14.16 -1.87
C PHE A 238 -8.04 -15.59 -1.35
N VAL A 239 -8.51 -15.83 -0.12
CA VAL A 239 -8.74 -17.20 0.37
C VAL A 239 -9.75 -17.92 -0.52
N SER A 240 -10.84 -17.27 -0.92
CA SER A 240 -11.82 -17.85 -1.84
C SER A 240 -11.24 -18.14 -3.23
N LEU A 241 -10.40 -17.25 -3.77
CA LEU A 241 -9.75 -17.40 -5.07
C LEU A 241 -8.76 -18.58 -5.07
N LEU A 242 -7.96 -18.69 -4.00
CA LEU A 242 -7.02 -19.79 -3.82
C LEU A 242 -7.74 -21.13 -3.65
N ALA A 243 -8.83 -21.15 -2.88
CA ALA A 243 -9.65 -22.35 -2.68
C ALA A 243 -10.33 -22.83 -3.97
N SER A 244 -10.63 -21.94 -4.91
CA SER A 244 -11.25 -22.28 -6.20
C SER A 244 -10.24 -22.64 -7.30
N GLY A 245 -8.93 -22.51 -7.05
CA GLY A 245 -7.88 -22.79 -8.03
C GLY A 245 -7.77 -21.74 -9.15
N GLN A 246 -8.35 -20.57 -8.97
CA GLN A 246 -8.36 -19.47 -9.95
C GLN A 246 -7.16 -18.52 -9.75
N VAL A 247 -5.96 -19.10 -9.64
CA VAL A 247 -4.73 -18.39 -9.25
C VAL A 247 -3.84 -18.09 -10.44
#